data_AF-A0A7J6UG01-F1
#
_entry.id   AF-A0A7J6UG01-F1
#
_cell.length_a   1.000
_cell.length_b   1.000
_cell.length_c   1.000
_cell.angle_alpha   90.00
_cell.angle_beta   90.00
_cell.angle_gamma   90.00
#
_symmetry.space_group_name_H-M   'P 1'
#
loop_
_entity.id
_entity.type
_entity.pdbx_description
1 polymer ?
#
loop_
_entity_poly.entity_id
_entity_poly.type
_entity_poly.pdbx_seq_one_letter_code
_entity_poly.pdbx_strand_id
1 'polypeptide(L)'
;AQVLPTVEPCLQILATGETQSAYEMKLVMRVFSTFKEGALSIALPTLRQLATILRAVAANPSDAVFNHYLFEAIASIVRTVLQFAPAQHGEVESALLPVLSFILEQNVADFIPYCFQILGLLLDSGDSSASAAGPQIYGALFDRLLTDSLWRTVANVPGLIRLFSSYFKKNAQFSEQIKRNMQTILLRFQYVLNHRKIEMQAFDLIAAMFRYLPFDAYK
;
A
#
# COMPACT_ATOMS: atom_id res chain seq x y z
N ALA A 1 20.98 16.70 -15.30
CA ALA A 1 19.53 16.72 -14.95
C ALA A 1 18.84 17.92 -15.62
N GLN A 2 18.69 17.92 -16.95
CA GLN A 2 18.05 19.01 -17.72
C GLN A 2 16.59 18.73 -18.11
N VAL A 3 16.13 17.48 -17.96
CA VAL A 3 14.81 17.06 -18.47
C VAL A 3 13.67 17.33 -17.49
N LEU A 4 13.95 17.34 -16.18
CA LEU A 4 12.91 17.46 -15.17
C LEU A 4 12.13 18.79 -15.21
N PRO A 5 12.78 19.97 -15.37
CA PRO A 5 12.06 21.24 -15.52
C PRO A 5 11.18 21.27 -16.78
N THR A 6 11.53 20.49 -17.80
CA THR A 6 10.75 20.38 -19.05
C THR A 6 9.53 19.49 -18.88
N VAL A 7 9.60 18.48 -18.00
CA VAL A 7 8.53 17.48 -17.80
C VAL A 7 7.58 17.88 -16.66
N GLU A 8 8.00 18.74 -15.74
CA GLU A 8 7.20 19.23 -14.62
C GLU A 8 5.84 19.85 -15.04
N PRO A 9 5.76 20.75 -16.04
CA PRO A 9 4.48 21.29 -16.50
C PRO A 9 3.56 20.20 -17.07
N CYS A 10 4.14 19.23 -17.79
CA CYS A 10 3.39 18.08 -18.30
C CYS A 10 2.83 17.25 -17.14
N LEU A 11 3.60 16.99 -16.10
CA LEU A 11 3.11 16.21 -14.94
C LEU A 11 1.97 16.89 -14.21
N GLN A 12 2.00 18.22 -14.09
CA GLN A 12 0.91 18.98 -13.48
C GLN A 12 -0.37 18.90 -14.31
N ILE A 13 -0.27 18.89 -15.64
CA ILE A 13 -1.40 18.75 -16.55
C ILE A 13 -1.93 17.31 -16.54
N LEU A 14 -1.04 16.31 -16.62
CA LEU A 14 -1.44 14.90 -16.67
C LEU A 14 -2.06 14.43 -15.36
N ALA A 15 -1.65 15.04 -14.24
CA ALA A 15 -2.22 14.77 -12.93
C ALA A 15 -3.58 15.46 -12.68
N THR A 16 -4.13 16.24 -13.62
CA THR A 16 -5.53 16.69 -13.53
C THR A 16 -6.52 15.56 -13.81
N GLY A 17 -6.09 14.51 -14.52
CA GLY A 17 -6.87 13.31 -14.77
C GLY A 17 -8.01 13.47 -15.79
N GLU A 18 -8.01 14.54 -16.58
CA GLU A 18 -9.09 14.87 -17.53
C GLU A 18 -9.36 13.79 -18.59
N THR A 19 -8.32 13.07 -19.04
CA THR A 19 -8.43 12.10 -20.14
C THR A 19 -8.50 10.64 -19.68
N GLN A 20 -8.30 10.35 -18.38
CA GLN A 20 -8.12 8.99 -17.82
C GLN A 20 -7.22 8.08 -18.69
N SER A 21 -6.18 8.65 -19.31
CA SER A 21 -5.35 7.93 -20.28
C SER A 21 -4.29 7.05 -19.60
N ALA A 22 -4.32 5.75 -19.88
CA ALA A 22 -3.34 4.79 -19.34
C ALA A 22 -1.89 5.13 -19.71
N TYR A 23 -1.66 5.74 -20.87
CA TYR A 23 -0.32 6.14 -21.32
C TYR A 23 0.24 7.31 -20.52
N GLU A 24 -0.63 8.27 -20.19
CA GLU A 24 -0.28 9.41 -19.35
C GLU A 24 0.10 8.95 -17.95
N MET A 25 -0.70 8.06 -17.37
CA MET A 25 -0.41 7.52 -16.05
C MET A 25 0.85 6.66 -16.02
N LYS A 26 1.11 5.89 -17.09
CA LYS A 26 2.36 5.16 -17.27
C LYS A 26 3.56 6.11 -17.37
N LEU A 27 3.42 7.25 -18.02
CA LEU A 27 4.46 8.27 -18.07
C LEU A 27 4.75 8.84 -16.69
N VAL A 28 3.72 9.20 -15.91
CA VAL A 28 3.86 9.67 -14.52
C VAL A 28 4.65 8.63 -13.70
N MET A 29 4.25 7.36 -13.75
CA MET A 29 4.98 6.27 -13.08
C MET A 29 6.45 6.19 -13.52
N ARG A 30 6.73 6.31 -14.83
CA ARG A 30 8.10 6.25 -15.38
C ARG A 30 8.96 7.42 -14.93
N VAL A 31 8.41 8.62 -14.80
CA VAL A 31 9.15 9.77 -14.26
C VAL A 31 9.64 9.47 -12.85
N PHE A 32 8.75 9.11 -11.92
CA PHE A 32 9.14 8.91 -10.54
C PHE A 32 10.07 7.70 -10.34
N SER A 33 9.88 6.63 -11.09
CA SER A 33 10.78 5.47 -11.05
C SER A 33 12.17 5.73 -11.65
N THR A 34 12.27 6.65 -12.62
CA THR A 34 13.54 6.96 -13.31
C THR A 34 14.32 8.07 -12.60
N PHE A 35 13.67 9.19 -12.29
CA PHE A 35 14.34 10.37 -11.72
C PHE A 35 14.54 10.29 -10.20
N LYS A 36 13.73 9.48 -9.49
CA LYS A 36 13.84 9.23 -8.06
C LYS A 36 13.95 10.54 -7.27
N GLU A 37 15.04 10.76 -6.53
CA GLU A 37 15.32 11.99 -5.78
C GLU A 37 15.16 13.27 -6.62
N GLY A 38 15.52 13.21 -7.91
CA GLY A 38 15.37 14.34 -8.81
C GLY A 38 13.92 14.80 -9.00
N ALA A 39 12.93 13.94 -8.75
CA ALA A 39 11.50 14.27 -8.83
C ALA A 39 10.87 14.61 -7.48
N LEU A 40 11.66 14.74 -6.40
CA LEU A 40 11.15 14.90 -5.05
C LEU A 40 10.32 16.18 -4.85
N SER A 41 10.73 17.29 -5.49
CA SER A 41 10.04 18.59 -5.39
C SER A 41 8.58 18.55 -5.84
N ILE A 42 8.26 17.69 -6.81
CA ILE A 42 6.92 17.56 -7.40
C ILE A 42 6.16 16.34 -6.86
N ALA A 43 6.82 15.45 -6.11
CA ALA A 43 6.27 14.16 -5.68
C ALA A 43 4.99 14.32 -4.85
N LEU A 44 5.03 15.12 -3.80
CA LEU A 44 3.91 15.25 -2.87
C LEU A 44 2.71 16.02 -3.47
N PRO A 45 2.89 17.13 -4.21
CA PRO A 45 1.80 17.74 -4.98
C PRO A 45 1.13 16.77 -5.95
N THR A 46 1.90 16.01 -6.73
CA THR A 46 1.35 15.01 -7.65
C THR A 46 0.62 13.89 -6.90
N LEU A 47 1.14 13.43 -5.76
CA LEU A 47 0.48 12.40 -4.94
C LEU A 47 -0.93 12.82 -4.51
N ARG A 48 -1.09 14.08 -4.07
CA ARG A 48 -2.39 14.61 -3.63
C ARG A 48 -3.40 14.67 -4.77
N GLN A 49 -2.95 15.01 -5.98
CA GLN A 49 -3.79 14.98 -7.18
C GLN A 49 -4.17 13.55 -7.55
N LEU A 50 -3.21 12.62 -7.56
CA LEU A 50 -3.49 11.20 -7.85
C LEU A 50 -4.41 10.57 -6.80
N ALA A 51 -4.35 10.98 -5.53
CA ALA A 51 -5.29 10.52 -4.50
C ALA A 51 -6.73 10.97 -4.80
N THR A 52 -6.91 12.19 -5.32
CA THR A 52 -8.21 12.71 -5.78
C THR A 52 -8.74 11.90 -6.96
N ILE A 53 -7.88 11.64 -7.97
CA ILE A 53 -8.22 10.80 -9.12
C ILE A 53 -8.59 9.39 -8.67
N LEU A 54 -7.79 8.78 -7.79
CA LEU A 54 -8.03 7.45 -7.27
C LEU A 54 -9.40 7.35 -6.58
N ARG A 55 -9.80 8.39 -5.85
CA ARG A 55 -11.12 8.41 -5.21
C ARG A 55 -12.25 8.49 -6.23
N ALA A 56 -12.12 9.34 -7.24
CA ALA A 56 -13.12 9.44 -8.31
C ALA A 56 -13.26 8.12 -9.09
N VAL A 57 -12.14 7.49 -9.41
CA VAL A 57 -12.09 6.24 -10.17
C VAL A 57 -12.54 5.04 -9.32
N ALA A 58 -12.27 5.04 -8.01
CA ALA A 58 -12.81 4.03 -7.10
C ALA A 58 -14.35 4.05 -7.00
N ALA A 59 -14.97 5.22 -7.18
CA ALA A 59 -16.42 5.34 -7.22
C ALA A 59 -17.03 4.81 -8.53
N ASN A 60 -16.25 4.79 -9.63
CA ASN A 60 -16.68 4.28 -10.93
C ASN A 60 -15.49 3.70 -11.72
N PRO A 61 -15.04 2.46 -11.44
CA PRO A 61 -13.90 1.86 -12.12
C PRO A 61 -14.24 1.58 -13.60
N SER A 62 -13.45 2.12 -14.53
CA SER A 62 -13.73 2.05 -15.97
C SER A 62 -12.64 1.32 -16.78
N ASP A 63 -11.35 1.64 -16.55
CA ASP A 63 -10.22 1.08 -17.30
C ASP A 63 -9.19 0.42 -16.38
N ALA A 64 -9.08 -0.91 -16.45
CA ALA A 64 -8.16 -1.70 -15.63
C ALA A 64 -6.67 -1.39 -15.90
N VAL A 65 -6.31 -1.01 -17.12
CA VAL A 65 -4.92 -0.66 -17.48
C VAL A 65 -4.55 0.70 -16.91
N PHE A 66 -5.46 1.67 -17.00
CA PHE A 66 -5.31 2.95 -16.33
C PHE A 66 -5.18 2.77 -14.81
N ASN A 67 -6.07 1.99 -14.20
CA ASN A 67 -6.09 1.73 -12.76
C ASN A 67 -4.77 1.11 -12.28
N HIS A 68 -4.26 0.12 -13.03
CA HIS A 68 -2.97 -0.49 -12.74
C HIS A 68 -1.84 0.55 -12.74
N TYR A 69 -1.74 1.37 -13.79
CA TYR A 69 -0.70 2.39 -13.85
C TYR A 69 -0.89 3.51 -12.81
N LEU A 70 -2.12 3.82 -12.42
CA LEU A 70 -2.42 4.77 -11.34
C LEU A 70 -1.84 4.28 -10.01
N PHE A 71 -2.08 3.01 -9.67
CA PHE A 71 -1.49 2.43 -8.46
C PHE A 71 0.05 2.34 -8.54
N GLU A 72 0.62 1.99 -9.70
CA GLU A 72 2.08 1.96 -9.88
C GLU A 72 2.71 3.35 -9.79
N ALA A 73 2.03 4.38 -10.29
CA ALA A 73 2.45 5.77 -10.16
C ALA A 73 2.45 6.20 -8.69
N ILE A 74 1.34 5.95 -7.97
CA ILE A 74 1.24 6.23 -6.53
C ILE A 74 2.33 5.48 -5.77
N ALA A 75 2.52 4.19 -5.98
CA ALA A 75 3.54 3.40 -5.31
C ALA A 75 4.96 3.92 -5.60
N SER A 76 5.24 4.35 -6.82
CA SER A 76 6.53 4.94 -7.20
C SER A 76 6.79 6.27 -6.50
N ILE A 77 5.78 7.14 -6.42
CA ILE A 77 5.87 8.42 -5.71
C ILE A 77 6.08 8.19 -4.22
N VAL A 78 5.29 7.29 -3.61
CA VAL A 78 5.41 6.94 -2.19
C VAL A 78 6.83 6.42 -1.88
N ARG A 79 7.37 5.51 -2.70
CA ARG A 79 8.76 5.03 -2.53
C ARG A 79 9.76 6.17 -2.60
N THR A 80 9.61 7.08 -3.57
CA THR A 80 10.49 8.25 -3.71
C THR A 80 10.44 9.15 -2.49
N VAL A 81 9.26 9.55 -2.03
CA VAL A 81 9.13 10.44 -0.85
C VAL A 81 9.69 9.76 0.40
N LEU A 82 9.33 8.50 0.65
CA LEU A 82 9.77 7.80 1.86
C LEU A 82 11.26 7.48 1.88
N GLN A 83 11.89 7.34 0.71
CA GLN A 83 13.32 7.10 0.60
C GLN A 83 14.15 8.39 0.76
N PHE A 84 13.71 9.50 0.17
CA PHE A 84 14.51 10.73 0.07
C PHE A 84 14.04 11.88 0.98
N ALA A 85 12.82 11.80 1.51
CA ALA A 85 12.25 12.75 2.48
C ALA A 85 11.41 12.04 3.55
N PRO A 86 12.00 11.15 4.39
CA PRO A 86 11.26 10.37 5.38
C PRO A 86 10.46 11.23 6.38
N ALA A 87 10.90 12.46 6.64
CA ALA A 87 10.16 13.43 7.48
C ALA A 87 8.76 13.77 6.93
N GLN A 88 8.51 13.55 5.63
CA GLN A 88 7.20 13.79 4.98
C GLN A 88 6.26 12.58 5.06
N HIS A 89 6.63 11.50 5.78
CA HIS A 89 5.80 10.30 5.92
C HIS A 89 4.36 10.62 6.36
N GLY A 90 4.19 11.47 7.37
CA GLY A 90 2.85 11.88 7.84
C GLY A 90 2.02 12.63 6.79
N GLU A 91 2.65 13.39 5.88
CA GLU A 91 1.93 14.05 4.78
C GLU A 91 1.48 13.06 3.70
N VAL A 92 2.30 12.03 3.43
CA VAL A 92 1.95 10.93 2.52
C VAL A 92 0.77 10.13 3.08
N GLU A 93 0.81 9.80 4.38
CA GLU A 93 -0.31 9.13 5.05
C GLU A 93 -1.60 9.95 5.00
N SER A 94 -1.50 11.25 5.30
CA SER A 94 -2.65 12.16 5.28
C SER A 94 -3.28 12.26 3.89
N ALA A 95 -2.49 12.15 2.82
CA ALA A 95 -2.98 12.16 1.45
C ALA A 95 -3.66 10.83 1.04
N LEU A 96 -3.12 9.68 1.48
CA LEU A 96 -3.53 8.37 0.97
C LEU A 96 -4.50 7.61 1.88
N LEU A 97 -4.34 7.65 3.20
CA LEU A 97 -5.18 6.86 4.10
C LEU A 97 -6.68 7.11 3.91
N PRO A 98 -7.19 8.35 3.70
CA PRO A 98 -8.61 8.58 3.48
C PRO A 98 -9.18 7.87 2.23
N VAL A 99 -8.43 7.85 1.12
CA VAL A 99 -8.89 7.18 -0.11
C VAL A 99 -8.74 5.66 -0.02
N LEU A 100 -7.68 5.16 0.62
CA LEU A 100 -7.49 3.72 0.84
C LEU A 100 -8.56 3.16 1.77
N SER A 101 -8.90 3.86 2.86
CA SER A 101 -10.00 3.46 3.76
C SER A 101 -11.33 3.41 3.03
N PHE A 102 -11.62 4.40 2.18
CA PHE A 102 -12.84 4.41 1.38
C PHE A 102 -12.93 3.21 0.43
N ILE A 103 -11.85 2.87 -0.27
CA ILE A 103 -11.80 1.70 -1.15
C ILE A 103 -12.10 0.42 -0.37
N LEU A 104 -11.52 0.27 0.82
CA LEU A 104 -11.72 -0.89 1.70
C LEU A 104 -13.14 -0.95 2.29
N GLU A 105 -13.75 0.20 2.60
CA GLU A 105 -15.12 0.30 3.12
C GLU A 105 -16.18 0.05 2.05
N GLN A 106 -15.98 0.57 0.84
CA GLN A 106 -16.84 0.34 -0.32
C GLN A 106 -16.62 -1.03 -0.97
N ASN A 107 -15.61 -1.79 -0.51
CA ASN A 107 -15.27 -3.12 -1.02
C ASN A 107 -15.05 -3.14 -2.55
N VAL A 108 -14.32 -2.15 -3.09
CA VAL A 108 -14.01 -2.07 -4.52
C VAL A 108 -12.96 -3.14 -4.85
N ALA A 109 -13.44 -4.34 -5.18
CA ALA A 109 -12.66 -5.59 -5.19
C ALA A 109 -11.35 -5.51 -5.99
N ASP A 110 -11.38 -4.89 -7.17
CA ASP A 110 -10.22 -4.80 -8.06
C ASP A 110 -9.06 -3.96 -7.48
N PHE A 111 -9.35 -3.10 -6.51
CA PHE A 111 -8.41 -2.12 -5.96
C PHE A 111 -7.82 -2.58 -4.62
N ILE A 112 -8.51 -3.49 -3.92
CA ILE A 112 -8.11 -4.00 -2.61
C ILE A 112 -6.68 -4.57 -2.61
N PRO A 113 -6.24 -5.41 -3.59
CA PRO A 113 -4.88 -5.92 -3.62
C PRO A 113 -3.82 -4.82 -3.62
N TYR A 114 -4.05 -3.75 -4.38
CA TYR A 114 -3.13 -2.60 -4.46
C TYR A 114 -3.12 -1.79 -3.17
N CYS A 115 -4.30 -1.62 -2.54
CA CYS A 115 -4.40 -0.94 -1.26
C CYS A 115 -3.54 -1.62 -0.20
N PHE A 116 -3.58 -2.96 -0.10
CA PHE A 116 -2.74 -3.69 0.85
C PHE A 116 -1.25 -3.51 0.58
N GLN A 117 -0.84 -3.49 -0.69
CA GLN A 117 0.57 -3.25 -1.04
C GLN A 117 1.04 -1.85 -0.64
N ILE A 118 0.22 -0.82 -0.89
CA ILE A 118 0.54 0.57 -0.53
C ILE A 118 0.56 0.73 0.99
N LEU A 119 -0.44 0.18 1.71
CA LEU A 119 -0.46 0.20 3.17
C LEU A 119 0.78 -0.48 3.76
N GLY A 120 1.21 -1.60 3.17
CA GLY A 120 2.44 -2.30 3.59
C GLY A 120 3.69 -1.45 3.38
N LEU A 121 3.75 -0.68 2.29
CA LEU A 121 4.82 0.27 2.01
C LEU A 121 4.85 1.43 3.00
N LEU A 122 3.69 2.03 3.29
CA LEU A 122 3.57 3.12 4.26
C LEU A 122 4.00 2.66 5.66
N LEU A 123 3.57 1.45 6.06
CA LEU A 123 3.89 0.89 7.38
C LEU A 123 5.38 0.57 7.54
N ASP A 124 6.06 0.14 6.48
CA ASP A 124 7.49 -0.19 6.52
C ASP A 124 8.38 1.03 6.76
N SER A 125 8.01 2.18 6.19
CA SER A 125 8.78 3.42 6.23
C SER A 125 8.42 4.35 7.40
N GLY A 126 7.33 4.08 8.11
CA GLY A 126 6.96 4.88 9.27
C GLY A 126 7.91 4.64 10.43
N ASP A 127 8.66 5.66 10.85
CA ASP A 127 9.27 5.65 12.18
C ASP A 127 8.17 5.89 13.21
N SER A 128 8.18 5.10 14.28
CA SER A 128 7.16 5.11 15.34
C SER A 128 7.00 6.47 16.04
N SER A 129 7.87 7.44 15.76
CA SER A 129 7.85 8.82 16.25
C SER A 129 7.23 9.85 15.29
N ALA A 130 6.98 9.52 14.01
CA ALA A 130 6.62 10.52 12.98
C ALA A 130 5.12 10.69 12.73
N SER A 131 4.28 9.72 13.14
CA SER A 131 2.83 9.76 12.95
C SER A 131 2.13 9.27 14.21
N ALA A 132 1.54 10.19 14.99
CA ALA A 132 0.76 9.83 16.18
C ALA A 132 -0.58 9.15 15.83
N ALA A 133 -1.12 9.42 14.63
CA ALA A 133 -2.41 8.89 14.17
C ALA A 133 -2.28 7.52 13.47
N GLY A 134 -1.14 7.24 12.84
CA GLY A 134 -0.86 5.98 12.13
C GLY A 134 -1.08 4.73 12.99
N PRO A 135 -0.49 4.61 14.21
CA PRO A 135 -0.62 3.42 15.05
C PRO A 135 -2.07 3.02 15.35
N GLN A 136 -2.95 3.99 15.57
CA GLN A 136 -4.36 3.73 15.87
C GLN A 136 -5.11 3.22 14.62
N ILE A 137 -4.87 3.84 13.46
CA ILE A 137 -5.50 3.43 12.19
C ILE A 137 -5.02 2.03 11.79
N TYR A 138 -3.70 1.79 11.79
CA TYR A 138 -3.15 0.47 11.46
C TYR A 138 -3.53 -0.59 12.50
N GLY A 139 -3.65 -0.22 13.78
CA GLY A 139 -4.14 -1.12 14.82
C GLY A 139 -5.57 -1.58 14.57
N ALA A 140 -6.48 -0.64 14.26
CA ALA A 140 -7.87 -0.96 13.92
C ALA A 140 -7.99 -1.77 12.61
N LEU A 141 -7.12 -1.49 11.63
CA LEU A 141 -7.09 -2.22 10.37
C LEU A 141 -6.64 -3.68 10.56
N PHE A 142 -5.71 -3.95 11.49
CA PHE A 142 -5.13 -5.29 11.68
C PHE A 142 -6.20 -6.38 11.83
N ASP A 143 -7.18 -6.16 12.71
CA ASP A 143 -8.24 -7.15 12.96
C ASP A 143 -9.13 -7.36 11.73
N ARG A 144 -9.44 -6.27 11.00
CA ARG A 144 -10.22 -6.35 9.76
C ARG A 144 -9.52 -7.22 8.71
N LEU A 145 -8.20 -7.13 8.58
CA LEU A 145 -7.42 -7.89 7.59
C LEU A 145 -7.46 -9.40 7.81
N LEU A 146 -7.82 -9.87 9.01
CA LEU A 146 -7.96 -11.29 9.33
C LEU A 146 -9.34 -11.87 8.99
N THR A 147 -10.27 -11.04 8.52
CA THR A 147 -11.61 -11.46 8.11
C THR A 147 -11.53 -12.48 6.98
N ASP A 148 -12.29 -13.57 7.11
CA ASP A 148 -12.27 -14.72 6.20
C ASP A 148 -12.53 -14.34 4.73
N SER A 149 -13.46 -13.41 4.50
CA SER A 149 -13.84 -12.94 3.16
C SER A 149 -12.66 -12.36 2.38
N LEU A 150 -11.74 -11.64 3.03
CA LEU A 150 -10.59 -11.03 2.36
C LEU A 150 -9.60 -12.08 1.86
N TRP A 151 -9.43 -13.19 2.58
CA TRP A 151 -8.50 -14.27 2.23
C TRP A 151 -9.06 -15.23 1.19
N ARG A 152 -10.40 -15.33 1.08
CA ARG A 152 -11.05 -16.14 0.02
C ARG A 152 -10.84 -15.59 -1.39
N THR A 153 -10.63 -14.28 -1.51
CA THR A 153 -10.30 -13.66 -2.79
C THR A 153 -8.81 -13.84 -3.08
N VAL A 154 -8.48 -14.81 -3.93
CA VAL A 154 -7.09 -15.19 -4.28
C VAL A 154 -6.21 -13.99 -4.67
N ALA A 155 -6.77 -13.00 -5.38
CA ALA A 155 -6.03 -11.79 -5.80
C ALA A 155 -5.54 -10.93 -4.62
N ASN A 156 -6.21 -11.00 -3.45
CA ASN A 156 -5.84 -10.24 -2.27
C ASN A 156 -4.65 -10.85 -1.53
N VAL A 157 -4.45 -12.16 -1.63
CA VAL A 157 -3.53 -12.93 -0.78
C VAL A 157 -2.09 -12.41 -0.83
N PRO A 158 -1.49 -12.11 -1.99
CA PRO A 158 -0.15 -11.52 -2.04
C PRO A 158 -0.07 -10.17 -1.32
N GLY A 159 -1.08 -9.31 -1.48
CA GLY A 159 -1.16 -8.01 -0.82
C GLY A 159 -1.33 -8.14 0.69
N LEU A 160 -2.20 -9.04 1.15
CA LEU A 160 -2.41 -9.33 2.57
C LEU A 160 -1.12 -9.80 3.23
N ILE A 161 -0.44 -10.78 2.64
CA ILE A 161 0.80 -11.33 3.19
C ILE A 161 1.91 -10.26 3.22
N ARG A 162 1.99 -9.43 2.17
CA ARG A 162 2.91 -8.29 2.14
C ARG A 162 2.67 -7.31 3.29
N LEU A 163 1.41 -7.00 3.59
CA LEU A 163 1.01 -6.11 4.68
C LEU A 163 1.23 -6.75 6.07
N PHE A 164 0.86 -8.01 6.26
CA PHE A 164 1.16 -8.75 7.50
C PHE A 164 2.66 -8.84 7.76
N SER A 165 3.47 -9.02 6.72
CA SER A 165 4.93 -8.99 6.85
C SER A 165 5.42 -7.63 7.40
N SER A 166 4.82 -6.52 6.98
CA SER A 166 5.12 -5.19 7.54
C SER A 166 4.71 -5.08 9.02
N TYR A 167 3.53 -5.60 9.39
CA TYR A 167 3.10 -5.66 10.79
C TYR A 167 4.06 -6.49 11.65
N PHE A 168 4.50 -7.65 11.16
CA PHE A 168 5.44 -8.51 11.89
C PHE A 168 6.81 -7.84 12.05
N LYS A 169 7.30 -7.15 11.02
CA LYS A 169 8.53 -6.35 11.10
C LYS A 169 8.42 -5.24 12.15
N LYS A 170 7.22 -4.69 12.37
CA LYS A 170 6.89 -3.70 13.40
C LYS A 170 6.27 -4.34 14.66
N ASN A 171 6.59 -5.60 14.97
CA ASN A 171 5.94 -6.38 16.05
C ASN A 171 5.92 -5.67 17.42
N ALA A 172 6.95 -4.90 17.77
CA ALA A 172 6.97 -4.17 19.04
C ALA A 172 5.76 -3.23 19.21
N GLN A 173 5.30 -2.63 18.11
CA GLN A 173 4.16 -1.71 18.10
C GLN A 173 2.80 -2.44 18.07
N PHE A 174 2.77 -3.67 17.56
CA PHE A 174 1.54 -4.45 17.36
C PHE A 174 1.52 -5.76 18.15
N SER A 175 2.34 -5.86 19.22
CA SER A 175 2.55 -7.10 19.98
C SER A 175 1.24 -7.68 20.50
N GLU A 176 0.39 -6.83 21.08
CA GLU A 176 -0.91 -7.24 21.63
C GLU A 176 -1.84 -7.77 20.53
N GLN A 177 -1.95 -7.06 19.41
CA GLN A 177 -2.78 -7.49 18.28
C GLN A 177 -2.29 -8.81 17.68
N ILE A 178 -0.97 -8.98 17.56
CA ILE A 178 -0.35 -10.20 17.03
C ILE A 178 -0.62 -11.38 17.97
N LYS A 179 -0.33 -11.24 19.27
CA LYS A 179 -0.56 -12.31 20.26
C LYS A 179 -2.03 -12.71 20.33
N ARG A 180 -2.92 -11.72 20.47
CA ARG A 180 -4.38 -11.94 20.54
C ARG A 180 -4.91 -12.70 19.33
N ASN A 181 -4.35 -12.46 18.14
CA ASN A 181 -4.83 -13.02 16.89
C ASN A 181 -3.94 -14.15 16.33
N MET A 182 -2.96 -14.66 17.08
CA MET A 182 -1.99 -15.64 16.60
C MET A 182 -2.67 -16.89 16.02
N GLN A 183 -3.70 -17.41 16.72
CA GLN A 183 -4.48 -18.54 16.23
C GLN A 183 -5.14 -18.24 14.88
N THR A 184 -5.75 -17.06 14.73
CA THR A 184 -6.39 -16.66 13.47
C THR A 184 -5.36 -16.52 12.34
N ILE A 185 -4.19 -15.96 12.62
CA ILE A 185 -3.08 -15.87 11.65
C ILE A 185 -2.67 -17.27 11.17
N LEU A 186 -2.53 -18.23 12.09
CA LEU A 186 -2.20 -19.61 11.77
C LEU A 186 -3.32 -20.31 10.96
N LEU A 187 -4.58 -20.00 11.24
CA LEU A 187 -5.71 -20.47 10.42
C LEU A 187 -5.67 -19.88 9.00
N ARG A 188 -5.25 -18.62 8.84
CA ARG A 188 -5.02 -18.02 7.51
C ARG A 188 -3.86 -18.69 6.78
N PHE A 189 -2.75 -18.95 7.48
CA PHE A 189 -1.65 -19.76 6.95
C PHE A 189 -2.13 -21.14 6.48
N GLN A 190 -2.88 -21.88 7.31
CA GLN A 190 -3.42 -23.19 6.94
C GLN A 190 -4.35 -23.12 5.73
N TYR A 191 -5.21 -22.10 5.67
CA TYR A 191 -6.10 -21.90 4.51
C TYR A 191 -5.29 -21.72 3.22
N VAL A 192 -4.28 -20.84 3.23
CA VAL A 192 -3.43 -20.56 2.07
C VAL A 192 -2.64 -21.81 1.67
N LEU A 193 -2.05 -22.52 2.65
CA LEU A 193 -1.26 -23.73 2.40
C LEU A 193 -2.07 -24.85 1.73
N ASN A 194 -3.35 -25.00 2.09
CA ASN A 194 -4.23 -26.03 1.53
C ASN A 194 -4.88 -25.63 0.20
N HIS A 195 -4.61 -24.42 -0.31
CA HIS A 195 -5.24 -23.91 -1.52
C HIS A 195 -4.26 -23.93 -2.71
N ARG A 196 -4.46 -24.89 -3.65
CA ARG A 196 -3.58 -25.16 -4.80
C ARG A 196 -3.03 -23.95 -5.57
N LYS A 197 -3.82 -22.88 -5.74
CA LYS A 197 -3.37 -21.67 -6.48
C LYS A 197 -2.45 -20.74 -5.69
N ILE A 198 -2.50 -20.80 -4.36
CA ILE A 198 -1.83 -19.85 -3.47
C ILE A 198 -0.95 -20.53 -2.41
N GLU A 199 -0.77 -21.84 -2.49
CA GLU A 199 -0.01 -22.62 -1.50
C GLU A 199 1.43 -22.11 -1.34
N MET A 200 2.05 -21.64 -2.42
CA MET A 200 3.39 -21.08 -2.39
C MET A 200 3.49 -19.84 -1.51
N GLN A 201 2.45 -19.00 -1.50
CA GLN A 201 2.39 -17.78 -0.70
C GLN A 201 2.29 -18.09 0.80
N ALA A 202 1.83 -19.28 1.20
CA ALA A 202 1.84 -19.68 2.61
C ALA A 202 3.27 -19.69 3.18
N PHE A 203 4.26 -20.05 2.36
CA PHE A 203 5.66 -20.03 2.76
C PHE A 203 6.19 -18.62 3.00
N ASP A 204 5.73 -17.64 2.21
CA ASP A 204 6.07 -16.23 2.46
C ASP A 204 5.51 -15.75 3.80
N LEU A 205 4.27 -16.12 4.12
CA LEU A 205 3.64 -15.76 5.38
C LEU A 205 4.37 -16.36 6.59
N ILE A 206 4.61 -17.67 6.57
CA ILE A 206 5.28 -18.34 7.70
C ILE A 206 6.75 -17.91 7.82
N ALA A 207 7.45 -17.67 6.71
CA ALA A 207 8.80 -17.13 6.72
C ALA A 207 8.84 -15.74 7.36
N ALA A 208 7.88 -14.87 7.04
CA ALA A 208 7.77 -13.56 7.67
C ALA A 208 7.50 -13.67 9.18
N MET A 209 6.63 -14.59 9.59
CA MET A 209 6.36 -14.85 11.02
C MET A 209 7.65 -15.26 11.74
N PHE A 210 8.35 -16.30 11.27
CA PHE A 210 9.58 -16.76 11.92
C PHE A 210 10.72 -15.74 11.88
N ARG A 211 10.79 -14.95 10.81
CA ARG A 211 11.85 -13.94 10.66
C ARG A 211 11.71 -12.77 11.63
N TYR A 212 10.48 -12.34 11.91
CA TYR A 212 10.25 -11.08 12.61
C TYR A 212 9.60 -11.23 13.98
N LEU A 213 8.86 -12.31 14.27
CA LEU A 213 8.16 -12.45 15.54
C LEU A 213 9.02 -13.13 16.60
N PRO A 214 9.05 -12.61 17.84
CA PRO A 214 9.74 -13.28 18.94
C PRO A 214 9.01 -14.57 19.33
N PHE A 215 9.73 -15.50 19.97
CA PHE A 215 9.15 -16.78 20.42
C PHE A 215 7.92 -16.60 21.32
N ASP A 216 7.90 -15.55 22.15
CA ASP A 216 6.80 -15.25 23.06
C ASP A 216 5.51 -14.79 22.35
N ALA A 217 5.56 -14.51 21.04
CA ALA A 217 4.36 -14.24 20.26
C ALA A 217 3.53 -15.51 19.95
N TYR A 218 4.13 -16.69 20.10
CA TYR A 218 3.52 -17.99 19.74
C TYR A 218 2.99 -18.77 20.95
N LYS A 219 3.16 -18.26 22.16
CA LYS A 219 2.61 -18.85 23.38
C LYS A 219 1.19 -18.38 23.60
#